data_AF-A0A5M3XB41-F1
#
_entry.id   AF-A0A5M3XB41-F1
#
_cell.length_a   1.000
_cell.length_b   1.000
_cell.length_c   1.000
_cell.angle_alpha   90.00
_cell.angle_beta   90.00
_cell.angle_gamma   90.00
#
_symmetry.space_group_name_H-M   'P 1'
#
loop_
_entity.id
_entity.type
_entity.pdbx_description
1 polymer ?
#
loop_
_entity_poly.entity_id
_entity_poly.type
_entity_poly.pdbx_seq_one_letter_code
_entity_poly.pdbx_strand_id
1 'polypeptide(L)'
;MIGLLHFADQAAASVLSKIPTAARDLAWLADRSRGYAKVIAVKALARHSDPAIREWVMGTPKNLLSSDLARQIVETHGLAEMLSRPGVDDTLWDQAGNLLLAMTSTHNYHTEISRYRDALTVYQRWIALAARRPATLERAAMLTMVADDLGTGPAAPVVGGLRETLIEQIKSVLSAKPWTEMLARSARSSDPIVARRSAWVLTEAGRSGVPEGRFAIRVVAADPNPADYPYVEARIVIDGMPVVAALFDIGPAESPGPLLDTGRLRAVDEPKTVRIAEAYCTEGCCSGLYVTIVREGREVVWKDWHSSVPGDPPQEVRFDAAEYDQEVARAEQDHSWEWPDMTVARLVAERLRADATILGRWDCAFGWCTAWLADVDMARLTFDYPAGRLALEDLSVRFGLMIETNGQPPDVQAAEIVKSLAEYDPKATAEMIDGGKNEAGKLGLIYREPSRW
;
A
#
# COMPACT_ATOMS: atom_id res chain seq x y z
N MET A 1 4.77 -35.40 -13.59
CA MET A 1 4.47 -34.66 -14.84
C MET A 1 3.04 -34.15 -14.90
N ILE A 2 2.01 -34.91 -14.52
CA ILE A 2 0.61 -34.41 -14.52
C ILE A 2 0.45 -33.14 -13.66
N GLY A 3 1.15 -33.03 -12.52
CA GLY A 3 1.13 -31.83 -11.69
C GLY A 3 1.74 -30.57 -12.30
N LEU A 4 2.43 -30.65 -13.44
CA LEU A 4 2.94 -29.46 -14.16
C LEU A 4 1.89 -28.88 -15.12
N LEU A 5 0.76 -29.56 -15.31
CA LEU A 5 -0.36 -29.02 -16.09
C LEU A 5 -1.02 -27.92 -15.28
N HIS A 6 -1.27 -26.76 -15.90
CA HIS A 6 -1.82 -25.59 -15.22
C HIS A 6 -3.09 -25.89 -14.40
N PHE A 7 -3.97 -26.77 -14.85
CA PHE A 7 -5.21 -27.10 -14.12
C PHE A 7 -5.01 -28.07 -12.95
N ALA A 8 -3.85 -28.72 -12.83
CA ALA A 8 -3.59 -29.81 -11.88
C ALA A 8 -2.52 -29.47 -10.83
N ASP A 9 -1.82 -28.34 -10.95
CA ASP A 9 -0.72 -27.93 -10.08
C ASP A 9 -1.15 -27.77 -8.61
N GLN A 10 -2.27 -27.11 -8.36
CA GLN A 10 -2.84 -26.91 -7.02
C GLN A 10 -3.26 -28.23 -6.37
N ALA A 11 -3.92 -29.11 -7.15
CA ALA A 11 -4.36 -30.42 -6.67
C ALA A 11 -3.15 -31.31 -6.34
N ALA A 12 -2.14 -31.32 -7.21
CA ALA A 12 -0.90 -32.05 -6.98
C ALA A 12 -0.16 -31.54 -5.73
N ALA A 13 -0.02 -30.23 -5.56
CA ALA A 13 0.57 -29.64 -4.35
C ALA A 13 -0.21 -30.03 -3.08
N SER A 14 -1.55 -30.01 -3.15
CA SER A 14 -2.43 -30.40 -2.03
C SER A 14 -2.36 -31.88 -1.66
N VAL A 15 -2.03 -32.75 -2.62
CA VAL A 15 -1.81 -34.18 -2.36
C VAL A 15 -0.43 -34.41 -1.77
N LEU A 16 0.62 -33.83 -2.39
CA LEU A 16 1.99 -33.98 -1.91
C LEU A 16 2.18 -33.41 -0.49
N SER A 17 1.48 -32.33 -0.13
CA SER A 17 1.53 -31.75 1.23
C SER A 17 1.04 -32.70 2.33
N LYS A 18 0.29 -33.73 1.97
CA LYS A 18 -0.20 -34.76 2.92
C LYS A 18 0.76 -35.96 3.04
N ILE A 19 1.83 -36.01 2.25
CA ILE A 19 2.79 -37.11 2.22
C ILE A 19 4.07 -36.66 2.95
N PRO A 20 4.37 -37.17 4.16
CA PRO A 20 5.49 -36.68 4.97
C PRO A 20 6.87 -36.75 4.31
N THR A 21 7.09 -37.71 3.41
CA THR A 21 8.36 -37.92 2.71
C THR A 21 8.50 -37.11 1.42
N ALA A 22 7.45 -36.41 0.98
CA ALA A 22 7.40 -35.73 -0.31
C ALA A 22 7.82 -34.26 -0.25
N ALA A 23 8.46 -33.81 0.83
CA ALA A 23 8.78 -32.39 1.04
C ALA A 23 9.60 -31.78 -0.11
N ARG A 24 10.61 -32.50 -0.60
CA ARG A 24 11.45 -32.06 -1.72
C ARG A 24 10.71 -32.09 -3.06
N ASP A 25 9.86 -33.09 -3.27
CA ASP A 25 9.03 -33.18 -4.47
C ASP A 25 7.99 -32.05 -4.53
N LEU A 26 7.41 -31.70 -3.38
CA LEU A 26 6.49 -30.58 -3.22
C LEU A 26 7.17 -29.25 -3.51
N ALA A 27 8.37 -29.01 -2.95
CA ALA A 27 9.16 -27.81 -3.25
C ALA A 27 9.52 -27.74 -4.75
N TRP A 28 9.98 -28.87 -5.31
CA TRP A 28 10.31 -28.97 -6.74
C TRP A 28 9.12 -28.67 -7.66
N LEU A 29 7.93 -29.16 -7.30
CA LEU A 29 6.69 -28.90 -8.03
C LEU A 29 6.32 -27.42 -7.91
N ALA A 30 6.38 -26.87 -6.70
CA ALA A 30 5.99 -25.49 -6.41
C ALA A 30 6.82 -24.47 -7.21
N ASP A 31 8.13 -24.69 -7.35
CA ASP A 31 9.00 -23.80 -8.14
C ASP A 31 8.71 -23.80 -9.64
N ARG A 32 7.93 -24.79 -10.13
CA ARG A 32 7.52 -24.93 -11.53
C ARG A 32 6.04 -24.68 -11.74
N SER A 33 5.33 -24.30 -10.68
CA SER A 33 3.89 -24.07 -10.66
C SER A 33 3.57 -22.58 -10.49
N ARG A 34 2.30 -22.22 -10.64
CA ARG A 34 1.83 -20.85 -10.42
C ARG A 34 1.82 -20.50 -8.92
N GLY A 35 1.71 -19.20 -8.62
CA GLY A 35 1.84 -18.65 -7.27
C GLY A 35 1.02 -19.38 -6.18
N TYR A 36 -0.22 -19.77 -6.49
CA TYR A 36 -1.08 -20.43 -5.50
C TYR A 36 -0.58 -21.83 -5.07
N ALA A 37 -0.02 -22.61 -6.00
CA ALA A 37 0.59 -23.90 -5.66
C ALA A 37 1.83 -23.72 -4.77
N LYS A 38 2.59 -22.64 -4.99
CA LYS A 38 3.71 -22.26 -4.11
C LYS A 38 3.24 -21.86 -2.72
N VAL A 39 2.14 -21.09 -2.59
CA VAL A 39 1.55 -20.76 -1.29
C VAL A 39 1.13 -22.02 -0.52
N ILE A 40 0.49 -23.00 -1.18
CA ILE A 40 0.13 -24.29 -0.56
C ILE A 40 1.39 -25.01 -0.05
N ALA A 41 2.42 -25.09 -0.88
CA ALA A 41 3.68 -25.76 -0.54
C ALA A 41 4.39 -25.09 0.64
N VAL A 42 4.52 -23.76 0.63
CA VAL A 42 5.16 -23.01 1.72
C VAL A 42 4.40 -23.21 3.03
N LYS A 43 3.06 -23.12 3.02
CA LYS A 43 2.24 -23.39 4.22
C LYS A 43 2.47 -24.79 4.78
N ALA A 44 2.55 -25.80 3.92
CA ALA A 44 2.79 -27.18 4.33
C ALA A 44 4.22 -27.40 4.87
N LEU A 45 5.21 -26.71 4.31
CA LEU A 45 6.62 -26.90 4.60
C LEU A 45 7.18 -25.92 5.65
N ALA A 46 6.40 -24.94 6.09
CA ALA A 46 6.84 -23.89 7.02
C ALA A 46 7.37 -24.40 8.36
N ARG A 47 7.03 -25.63 8.76
CA ARG A 47 7.54 -26.27 9.99
C ARG A 47 8.55 -27.38 9.75
N HIS A 48 8.99 -27.55 8.52
CA HIS A 48 9.87 -28.64 8.14
C HIS A 48 11.29 -28.40 8.64
N SER A 49 11.95 -29.45 9.14
CA SER A 49 13.28 -29.34 9.76
C SER A 49 14.46 -29.56 8.80
N ASP A 50 14.24 -30.12 7.61
CA ASP A 50 15.28 -30.25 6.57
C ASP A 50 15.86 -28.87 6.21
N PRO A 51 17.19 -28.67 6.34
CA PRO A 51 17.85 -27.40 6.03
C PRO A 51 17.58 -26.86 4.63
N ALA A 52 17.50 -27.73 3.61
CA ALA A 52 17.25 -27.31 2.24
C ALA A 52 15.81 -26.81 2.06
N ILE A 53 14.86 -27.43 2.76
CA ILE A 53 13.46 -27.00 2.77
C ILE A 53 13.32 -25.69 3.54
N ARG A 54 14.00 -25.55 4.67
CA ARG A 54 14.03 -24.29 5.43
C ARG A 54 14.55 -23.13 4.57
N GLU A 55 15.67 -23.31 3.89
CA GLU A 55 16.23 -22.29 2.99
C GLU A 55 15.23 -21.91 1.89
N TRP A 56 14.58 -22.91 1.29
CA TRP A 56 13.55 -22.70 0.28
C TRP A 56 12.33 -21.94 0.81
N VAL A 57 11.81 -22.31 2.00
CA VAL A 57 10.68 -21.64 2.66
C VAL A 57 11.03 -20.20 3.00
N MET A 58 12.20 -19.95 3.59
CA MET A 58 12.66 -18.59 3.93
C MET A 58 12.88 -17.74 2.67
N GLY A 59 13.23 -18.38 1.55
CA GLY A 59 13.35 -17.76 0.22
C GLY A 59 12.03 -17.42 -0.48
N THR A 60 10.88 -17.57 0.20
CA THR A 60 9.58 -17.25 -0.41
C THR A 60 9.48 -15.73 -0.68
N PRO A 61 9.13 -15.32 -1.92
CA PRO A 61 8.90 -13.91 -2.23
C PRO A 61 7.84 -13.26 -1.34
N LYS A 62 8.07 -11.99 -0.95
CA LYS A 62 7.18 -11.19 -0.08
C LYS A 62 5.72 -11.22 -0.55
N ASN A 63 5.48 -11.05 -1.84
CA ASN A 63 4.12 -11.00 -2.41
C ASN A 63 3.36 -12.34 -2.37
N LEU A 64 4.04 -13.44 -2.03
CA LEU A 64 3.41 -14.75 -1.79
C LEU A 64 3.23 -15.07 -0.31
N LEU A 65 3.68 -14.18 0.59
CA LEU A 65 3.59 -14.36 2.03
C LEU A 65 2.40 -13.58 2.59
N SER A 66 1.53 -14.29 3.31
CA SER A 66 0.64 -13.65 4.27
C SER A 66 1.41 -13.35 5.56
N SER A 67 0.97 -12.34 6.32
CA SER A 67 1.62 -11.90 7.55
C SER A 67 1.76 -13.02 8.58
N ASP A 68 0.74 -13.87 8.72
CA ASP A 68 0.71 -15.02 9.65
C ASP A 68 1.71 -16.11 9.24
N LEU A 69 1.81 -16.37 7.94
CA LEU A 69 2.77 -17.33 7.40
C LEU A 69 4.20 -16.83 7.58
N ALA A 70 4.44 -15.55 7.34
CA ALA A 70 5.75 -14.93 7.58
C ALA A 70 6.15 -15.05 9.07
N ARG A 71 5.23 -14.73 10.00
CA ARG A 71 5.48 -14.92 11.44
C ARG A 71 5.77 -16.37 11.79
N GLN A 72 4.98 -17.30 11.28
CA GLN A 72 5.19 -18.73 11.50
C GLN A 72 6.59 -19.18 11.04
N ILE A 73 7.06 -18.72 9.88
CA ILE A 73 8.38 -19.06 9.34
C ILE A 73 9.49 -18.54 10.26
N VAL A 74 9.44 -17.26 10.67
CA VAL A 74 10.50 -16.66 11.51
C VAL A 74 10.56 -17.27 12.90
N GLU A 75 9.41 -17.60 13.50
CA GLU A 75 9.34 -18.25 14.81
C GLU A 75 9.82 -19.70 14.75
N THR A 76 9.42 -20.45 13.71
CA THR A 76 9.78 -21.87 13.59
C THR A 76 11.27 -22.05 13.33
N HIS A 77 11.90 -21.14 12.58
CA HIS A 77 13.30 -21.26 12.20
C HIS A 77 14.25 -20.42 13.06
N GLY A 78 13.73 -19.63 14.01
CA GLY A 78 14.52 -18.83 14.93
C GLY A 78 15.31 -17.73 14.21
N LEU A 79 14.63 -16.88 13.42
CA LEU A 79 15.28 -15.85 12.60
C LEU A 79 16.23 -14.96 13.42
N ALA A 80 15.83 -14.58 14.64
CA ALA A 80 16.65 -13.79 15.55
C ALA A 80 17.99 -14.48 15.84
N GLU A 81 17.99 -15.77 16.18
CA GLU A 81 19.20 -16.55 16.41
C GLU A 81 20.07 -16.67 15.15
N MET A 82 19.44 -16.87 13.98
CA MET A 82 20.15 -16.96 12.70
C MET A 82 20.91 -15.66 12.39
N LEU A 83 20.27 -14.50 12.57
CA LEU A 83 20.91 -13.19 12.38
C LEU A 83 21.97 -12.88 13.45
N SER A 84 21.96 -13.61 14.56
CA SER A 84 22.93 -13.48 15.65
C SER A 84 24.27 -14.16 15.36
N ARG A 85 24.31 -15.05 14.36
CA ARG A 85 25.50 -15.85 14.07
C ARG A 85 26.54 -15.01 13.32
N PRO A 86 27.85 -15.24 13.56
CA PRO A 86 28.88 -14.70 12.69
C PRO A 86 28.67 -15.17 11.24
N GLY A 87 28.93 -14.28 10.28
CA GLY A 87 28.92 -14.65 8.86
C GLY A 87 27.52 -14.78 8.23
N VAL A 88 26.52 -13.99 8.69
CA VAL A 88 25.24 -13.85 7.98
C VAL A 88 25.50 -13.49 6.52
N ASP A 89 25.14 -14.39 5.62
CA ASP A 89 25.27 -14.20 4.19
C ASP A 89 24.20 -13.23 3.65
N ASP A 90 24.35 -12.91 2.37
CA ASP A 90 23.47 -11.99 1.66
C ASP A 90 22.06 -12.56 1.49
N THR A 91 21.95 -13.86 1.21
CA THR A 91 20.66 -14.55 1.03
C THR A 91 19.81 -14.47 2.29
N LEU A 92 20.37 -14.81 3.45
CA LEU A 92 19.64 -14.74 4.72
C LEU A 92 19.25 -13.30 5.07
N TRP A 93 20.10 -12.32 4.76
CA TRP A 93 19.78 -10.90 4.99
C TRP A 93 18.59 -10.46 4.11
N ASP A 94 18.58 -10.82 2.83
CA ASP A 94 17.48 -10.50 1.91
C ASP A 94 16.17 -11.20 2.34
N GLN A 95 16.24 -12.47 2.74
CA GLN A 95 15.10 -13.23 3.25
C GLN A 95 14.52 -12.63 4.53
N ALA A 96 15.38 -12.22 5.47
CA ALA A 96 14.97 -11.61 6.72
C ALA A 96 14.19 -10.31 6.49
N GLY A 97 14.65 -9.44 5.59
CA GLY A 97 13.96 -8.19 5.27
C GLY A 97 12.62 -8.42 4.59
N ASN A 98 12.54 -9.39 3.67
CA ASN A 98 11.25 -9.79 3.07
C ASN A 98 10.25 -10.31 4.10
N LEU A 99 10.69 -11.12 5.08
CA LEU A 99 9.84 -11.63 6.15
C LEU A 99 9.36 -10.52 7.09
N LEU A 100 10.22 -9.55 7.41
CA LEU A 100 9.85 -8.36 8.18
C LEU A 100 8.75 -7.56 7.47
N LEU A 101 8.95 -7.24 6.19
CA LEU A 101 7.97 -6.51 5.37
C LEU A 101 6.68 -7.29 5.15
N ALA A 102 6.74 -8.62 5.05
CA ALA A 102 5.55 -9.45 4.96
C ALA A 102 4.72 -9.39 6.26
N MET A 103 5.37 -9.36 7.43
CA MET A 103 4.67 -9.26 8.72
C MET A 103 4.08 -7.87 9.00
N THR A 104 4.58 -6.82 8.35
CA THR A 104 4.03 -5.45 8.43
C THR A 104 2.96 -5.17 7.37
N SER A 105 2.67 -6.11 6.47
CA SER A 105 1.69 -5.89 5.40
C SER A 105 0.28 -5.65 5.96
N THR A 106 -0.26 -4.47 5.68
CA THR A 106 -1.64 -4.07 5.98
C THR A 106 -2.65 -4.58 4.96
N HIS A 107 -2.20 -5.26 3.90
CA HIS A 107 -3.02 -5.67 2.78
C HIS A 107 -3.40 -7.16 2.82
N ASN A 108 -2.88 -7.90 3.81
CA ASN A 108 -3.06 -9.34 3.95
C ASN A 108 -3.53 -9.71 5.37
N TYR A 109 -4.84 -9.71 5.58
CA TYR A 109 -5.46 -10.05 6.86
C TYR A 109 -5.00 -9.14 8.01
N HIS A 110 -4.37 -9.67 9.06
CA HIS A 110 -3.80 -8.87 10.15
C HIS A 110 -2.30 -8.63 9.96
N THR A 111 -1.81 -7.46 10.37
CA THR A 111 -0.37 -7.29 10.61
C THR A 111 0.07 -8.18 11.79
N GLU A 112 1.20 -8.86 11.67
CA GLU A 112 1.66 -9.85 12.67
C GLU A 112 2.96 -9.44 13.35
N ILE A 113 3.57 -8.33 12.93
CA ILE A 113 4.85 -7.86 13.47
C ILE A 113 4.79 -7.58 14.99
N SER A 114 3.66 -7.08 15.49
CA SER A 114 3.44 -6.81 16.91
C SER A 114 3.32 -8.08 17.75
N ARG A 115 2.97 -9.20 17.12
CA ARG A 115 2.87 -10.53 17.75
C ARG A 115 4.19 -11.30 17.71
N TYR A 116 5.16 -10.86 16.89
CA TYR A 116 6.47 -11.49 16.81
C TYR A 116 7.40 -11.00 17.94
N ARG A 117 7.61 -11.85 18.95
CA ARG A 117 8.33 -11.48 20.19
C ARG A 117 9.75 -10.96 19.97
N ASP A 118 10.45 -11.46 18.96
CA ASP A 118 11.84 -11.07 18.67
C ASP A 118 11.96 -9.94 17.64
N ALA A 119 10.85 -9.31 17.23
CA ALA A 119 10.82 -8.32 16.16
C ALA A 119 11.84 -7.18 16.37
N LEU A 120 11.89 -6.59 17.57
CA LEU A 120 12.86 -5.53 17.88
C LEU A 120 14.32 -6.02 17.69
N THR A 121 14.65 -7.19 18.22
CA THR A 121 15.99 -7.79 18.10
C THR A 121 16.35 -8.03 16.64
N VAL A 122 15.38 -8.51 15.83
CA VAL A 122 15.58 -8.75 14.40
C VAL A 122 15.79 -7.43 13.66
N TYR A 123 15.00 -6.38 13.89
CA TYR A 123 15.21 -5.06 13.28
C TYR A 123 16.60 -4.50 13.58
N GLN A 124 17.00 -4.49 14.85
CA GLN A 124 18.32 -3.97 15.24
C GLN A 124 19.46 -4.71 14.53
N ARG A 125 19.41 -6.05 14.48
CA ARG A 125 20.45 -6.87 13.85
C ARG A 125 20.45 -6.74 12.33
N TRP A 126 19.28 -6.78 11.72
CA TRP A 126 19.13 -6.69 10.27
C TRP A 126 19.65 -5.35 9.74
N ILE A 127 19.27 -4.24 10.41
CA ILE A 127 19.72 -2.88 10.06
C ILE A 127 21.23 -2.73 10.29
N ALA A 128 21.75 -3.21 11.42
CA ALA A 128 23.19 -3.13 11.72
C ALA A 128 24.07 -3.86 10.68
N LEU A 129 23.52 -4.87 9.99
CA LEU A 129 24.21 -5.61 8.93
C LEU A 129 24.14 -4.93 7.55
N ALA A 130 23.25 -3.95 7.35
CA ALA A 130 22.96 -3.36 6.05
C ALA A 130 24.18 -2.69 5.40
N ALA A 131 25.01 -2.00 6.20
CA ALA A 131 26.22 -1.30 5.71
C ALA A 131 27.26 -2.23 5.05
N ARG A 132 27.19 -3.54 5.31
CA ARG A 132 28.11 -4.55 4.75
C ARG A 132 27.58 -5.21 3.49
N ARG A 133 26.35 -4.89 3.08
CA ARG A 133 25.70 -5.52 1.93
C ARG A 133 26.08 -4.79 0.63
N PRO A 134 26.26 -5.51 -0.48
CA PRO A 134 26.36 -4.88 -1.78
C PRO A 134 25.11 -4.07 -2.08
N ALA A 135 25.33 -2.87 -2.64
CA ALA A 135 24.26 -1.97 -3.04
C ALA A 135 23.54 -2.52 -4.28
N THR A 136 22.25 -2.80 -4.13
CA THR A 136 21.34 -3.15 -5.23
C THR A 136 20.05 -2.37 -5.08
N LEU A 137 19.27 -2.25 -6.16
CA LEU A 137 18.02 -1.52 -6.14
C LEU A 137 16.99 -2.19 -5.22
N GLU A 138 16.93 -3.52 -5.23
CA GLU A 138 16.03 -4.31 -4.39
C GLU A 138 16.28 -4.07 -2.91
N ARG A 139 17.55 -4.02 -2.48
CA ARG A 139 17.91 -3.78 -1.09
C ARG A 139 17.68 -2.34 -0.69
N ALA A 140 17.88 -1.40 -1.61
CA ALA A 140 17.61 0.01 -1.35
C ALA A 140 16.11 0.22 -1.13
N ALA A 141 15.28 -0.39 -1.98
CA ALA A 141 13.83 -0.38 -1.82
C ALA A 141 13.38 -1.03 -0.51
N MET A 142 13.96 -2.19 -0.16
CA MET A 142 13.66 -2.88 1.10
C MET A 142 14.01 -2.02 2.32
N LEU A 143 15.16 -1.35 2.31
CA LEU A 143 15.59 -0.43 3.36
C LEU A 143 14.63 0.77 3.48
N THR A 144 14.24 1.37 2.35
CA THR A 144 13.27 2.47 2.33
C THR A 144 11.91 2.06 2.91
N MET A 145 11.35 0.93 2.45
CA MET A 145 10.09 0.41 2.99
C MET A 145 10.15 0.17 4.51
N VAL A 146 11.25 -0.41 5.00
CA VAL A 146 11.45 -0.62 6.44
C VAL A 146 11.56 0.72 7.18
N ALA A 147 12.25 1.72 6.63
CA ALA A 147 12.34 3.04 7.25
C ALA A 147 10.96 3.71 7.39
N ASP A 148 10.12 3.61 6.37
CA ASP A 148 8.76 4.17 6.40
C ASP A 148 7.87 3.45 7.42
N ASP A 149 7.98 2.12 7.51
CA ASP A 149 7.25 1.35 8.52
C ASP A 149 7.73 1.61 9.95
N LEU A 150 9.02 1.84 10.16
CA LEU A 150 9.58 2.25 11.45
C LEU A 150 9.14 3.67 11.84
N GLY A 151 8.90 4.56 10.87
CA GLY A 151 8.44 5.92 11.13
C GLY A 151 6.95 5.96 11.46
N THR A 152 6.13 5.45 10.55
CA THR A 152 4.67 5.66 10.55
C THR A 152 3.84 4.39 10.34
N GLY A 153 4.46 3.23 10.17
CA GLY A 153 3.76 1.97 9.91
C GLY A 153 3.72 0.99 11.10
N PRO A 154 3.35 -0.28 10.85
CA PRO A 154 3.16 -1.31 11.90
C PRO A 154 4.42 -1.65 12.71
N ALA A 155 5.61 -1.36 12.20
CA ALA A 155 6.86 -1.58 12.94
C ALA A 155 7.11 -0.50 14.01
N ALA A 156 6.54 0.70 13.85
CA ALA A 156 6.80 1.83 14.72
C ALA A 156 6.43 1.56 16.21
N PRO A 157 5.24 1.03 16.56
CA PRO A 157 4.93 0.69 17.95
C PRO A 157 5.83 -0.41 18.53
N VAL A 158 6.36 -1.30 17.68
CA VAL A 158 7.18 -2.44 18.08
C VAL A 158 8.58 -1.99 18.51
N VAL A 159 9.18 -1.04 17.77
CA VAL A 159 10.53 -0.53 18.08
C VAL A 159 10.52 0.67 19.04
N GLY A 160 9.37 1.32 19.23
CA GLY A 160 9.15 2.34 20.25
C GLY A 160 10.14 3.51 20.18
N GLY A 161 10.89 3.73 21.26
CA GLY A 161 11.87 4.83 21.36
C GLY A 161 13.08 4.69 20.43
N LEU A 162 13.28 3.54 19.78
CA LEU A 162 14.43 3.30 18.90
C LEU A 162 14.19 3.70 17.44
N ARG A 163 12.97 4.16 17.10
CA ARG A 163 12.57 4.51 15.72
C ARG A 163 13.56 5.44 15.03
N GLU A 164 13.81 6.60 15.62
CA GLU A 164 14.71 7.61 15.04
C GLU A 164 16.11 7.05 14.81
N THR A 165 16.65 6.34 15.79
CA THR A 165 18.00 5.75 15.70
C THR A 165 18.11 4.71 14.60
N LEU A 166 17.08 3.87 14.41
CA LEU A 166 17.07 2.84 13.38
C LEU A 166 16.87 3.45 11.98
N ILE A 167 16.00 4.45 11.85
CA ILE A 167 15.78 5.18 10.59
C ILE A 167 17.06 5.91 10.17
N GLU A 168 17.75 6.58 11.09
CA GLU A 168 19.01 7.27 10.78
C GLU A 168 20.14 6.30 10.38
N GLN A 169 20.17 5.09 10.93
CA GLN A 169 21.10 4.05 10.46
C GLN A 169 20.80 3.65 9.00
N ILE A 170 19.53 3.47 8.65
CA ILE A 170 19.13 3.18 7.27
C ILE A 170 19.51 4.32 6.33
N LYS A 171 19.19 5.57 6.71
CA LYS A 171 19.53 6.77 5.93
C LYS A 171 21.04 6.91 5.71
N SER A 172 21.83 6.60 6.73
CA SER A 172 23.30 6.58 6.63
C SER A 172 23.80 5.56 5.60
N VAL A 173 23.21 4.35 5.57
CA VAL A 173 23.53 3.32 4.56
C VAL A 173 23.17 3.81 3.16
N LEU A 174 21.94 4.29 2.95
CA LEU A 174 21.47 4.77 1.64
C LEU A 174 22.25 5.99 1.13
N SER A 175 22.81 6.80 2.04
CA SER A 175 23.64 7.96 1.71
C SER A 175 25.10 7.61 1.42
N ALA A 176 25.54 6.37 1.68
CA ALA A 176 26.90 5.97 1.40
C ALA A 176 27.18 5.88 -0.11
N LYS A 177 28.43 6.14 -0.51
CA LYS A 177 28.85 6.23 -1.92
C LYS A 177 28.41 5.05 -2.81
N PRO A 178 28.57 3.77 -2.41
CA PRO A 178 28.14 2.65 -3.25
C PRO A 178 26.64 2.68 -3.57
N TRP A 179 25.82 3.14 -2.63
CA TRP A 179 24.36 3.20 -2.74
C TRP A 179 23.91 4.38 -3.58
N THR A 180 24.44 5.58 -3.31
CA THR A 180 24.12 6.78 -4.09
C THR A 180 24.56 6.66 -5.55
N GLU A 181 25.72 6.06 -5.84
CA GLU A 181 26.15 5.79 -7.21
C GLU A 181 25.27 4.76 -7.92
N MET A 182 24.84 3.72 -7.20
CA MET A 182 23.91 2.71 -7.73
C MET A 182 22.56 3.34 -8.08
N LEU A 183 21.96 4.11 -7.16
CA LEU A 183 20.70 4.82 -7.40
C LEU A 183 20.81 5.82 -8.56
N ALA A 184 21.89 6.60 -8.60
CA ALA A 184 22.10 7.54 -9.70
C ALA A 184 22.18 6.83 -11.06
N ARG A 185 22.80 5.63 -11.13
CA ARG A 185 22.82 4.83 -12.37
C ARG A 185 21.44 4.27 -12.70
N SER A 186 20.73 3.69 -11.73
CA SER A 186 19.41 3.09 -11.91
C SER A 186 18.36 4.12 -12.36
N ALA A 187 18.42 5.35 -11.83
CA ALA A 187 17.57 6.47 -12.24
C ALA A 187 17.71 6.87 -13.72
N ARG A 188 18.82 6.48 -14.39
CA ARG A 188 19.06 6.71 -15.83
C ARG A 188 18.85 5.45 -16.68
N SER A 189 18.27 4.39 -16.10
CA SER A 189 17.97 3.17 -16.83
C SER A 189 16.98 3.45 -17.97
N SER A 190 17.14 2.73 -19.09
CA SER A 190 16.14 2.71 -20.16
C SER A 190 14.90 1.88 -19.78
N ASP A 191 15.00 1.07 -18.72
CA ASP A 191 13.86 0.39 -18.13
C ASP A 191 13.08 1.37 -17.23
N PRO A 192 11.83 1.72 -17.58
CA PRO A 192 11.04 2.70 -16.85
C PRO A 192 10.74 2.26 -15.41
N ILE A 193 10.62 0.96 -15.14
CA ILE A 193 10.37 0.44 -13.79
C ILE A 193 11.60 0.67 -12.92
N VAL A 194 12.80 0.37 -13.43
CA VAL A 194 14.07 0.58 -12.72
C VAL A 194 14.30 2.06 -12.44
N ALA A 195 14.07 2.93 -13.44
CA ALA A 195 14.21 4.37 -13.29
C ALA A 195 13.22 4.95 -12.25
N ARG A 196 11.93 4.60 -12.35
CA ARG A 196 10.88 5.04 -11.41
C ARG A 196 11.15 4.54 -9.99
N ARG A 197 11.52 3.27 -9.83
CA ARG A 197 11.87 2.70 -8.52
C ARG A 197 13.08 3.35 -7.88
N SER A 198 14.09 3.68 -8.67
CA SER A 198 15.23 4.43 -8.15
C SER A 198 14.87 5.86 -7.75
N ALA A 199 14.00 6.54 -8.51
CA ALA A 199 13.52 7.88 -8.15
C ALA A 199 12.67 7.83 -6.87
N TRP A 200 11.78 6.85 -6.75
CA TRP A 200 10.99 6.60 -5.54
C TRP A 200 11.87 6.38 -4.31
N VAL A 201 12.93 5.55 -4.39
CA VAL A 201 13.87 5.37 -3.27
C VAL A 201 14.49 6.69 -2.83
N LEU A 202 14.93 7.52 -3.79
CA LEU A 202 15.57 8.81 -3.48
C LEU A 202 14.59 9.78 -2.81
N THR A 203 13.35 9.84 -3.31
CA THR A 203 12.28 10.67 -2.74
C THR A 203 11.91 10.20 -1.33
N GLU A 204 11.54 8.94 -1.16
CA GLU A 204 11.06 8.44 0.13
C GLU A 204 12.16 8.43 1.19
N ALA A 205 13.40 8.00 0.86
CA ALA A 205 14.50 8.01 1.82
C ALA A 205 14.84 9.43 2.33
N GLY A 206 14.68 10.46 1.48
CA GLY A 206 14.86 11.86 1.88
C GLY A 206 13.72 12.36 2.79
N ARG A 207 12.53 11.77 2.66
CA ARG A 207 11.36 12.12 3.43
C ARG A 207 11.21 11.25 4.70
N SER A 208 11.85 10.07 4.81
CA SER A 208 11.71 9.15 5.95
C SER A 208 12.19 9.79 7.27
N GLY A 209 11.49 9.49 8.35
CA GLY A 209 11.73 10.04 9.68
C GLY A 209 10.55 9.80 10.62
N VAL A 210 10.71 10.13 11.90
CA VAL A 210 9.58 10.23 12.83
C VAL A 210 9.00 11.64 12.68
N PRO A 211 7.71 11.80 12.36
CA PRO A 211 7.10 13.12 12.26
C PRO A 211 7.18 13.88 13.59
N GLU A 212 7.49 15.18 13.50
CA GLU A 212 7.52 16.09 14.64
C GLU A 212 6.12 16.63 14.95
N GLY A 213 5.92 17.08 16.19
CA GLY A 213 4.67 17.68 16.63
C GLY A 213 3.66 16.67 17.18
N ARG A 214 2.57 17.22 17.75
CA ARG A 214 1.50 16.43 18.36
C ARG A 214 0.56 15.79 17.35
N PHE A 215 0.35 16.44 16.22
CA PHE A 215 -0.46 15.94 15.11
C PHE A 215 0.38 16.08 13.84
N ALA A 216 0.50 14.98 13.09
CA ALA A 216 1.21 14.98 11.82
C ALA A 216 0.53 14.03 10.82
N ILE A 217 0.58 14.40 9.54
CA ILE A 217 0.06 13.60 8.43
C ILE A 217 1.21 13.26 7.50
N ARG A 218 1.42 11.96 7.29
CA ARG A 218 2.45 11.46 6.39
C ARG A 218 1.86 10.70 5.21
N VAL A 219 2.07 11.20 4.00
CA VAL A 219 1.75 10.45 2.79
C VAL A 219 2.91 9.53 2.41
N VAL A 220 2.66 8.23 2.36
CA VAL A 220 3.62 7.17 2.00
C VAL A 220 3.17 6.50 0.71
N ALA A 221 4.04 6.50 -0.29
CA ALA A 221 3.83 5.78 -1.55
C ALA A 221 4.51 4.41 -1.50
N ALA A 222 3.79 3.34 -1.87
CA ALA A 222 4.36 2.00 -1.95
C ALA A 222 5.49 1.87 -3.00
N ASP A 223 6.28 0.80 -2.89
CA ASP A 223 7.29 0.43 -3.88
C ASP A 223 6.64 0.25 -5.29
N PRO A 224 7.17 0.91 -6.35
CA PRO A 224 6.70 0.78 -7.74
C PRO A 224 6.73 -0.63 -8.34
N ASN A 225 7.28 -1.62 -7.63
CA ASN A 225 7.44 -2.97 -8.15
C ASN A 225 6.08 -3.53 -8.64
N PRO A 226 5.94 -3.91 -9.91
CA PRO A 226 4.66 -4.42 -10.44
C PRO A 226 4.17 -5.72 -9.78
N ALA A 227 5.03 -6.42 -9.06
CA ALA A 227 4.65 -7.60 -8.28
C ALA A 227 3.92 -7.24 -6.97
N ASP A 228 3.97 -5.97 -6.54
CA ASP A 228 3.32 -5.44 -5.36
C ASP A 228 2.07 -4.64 -5.74
N TYR A 229 1.11 -4.52 -4.81
CA TYR A 229 -0.09 -3.71 -5.02
C TYR A 229 0.22 -2.25 -4.65
N PRO A 230 0.11 -1.28 -5.58
CA PRO A 230 0.61 0.08 -5.36
C PRO A 230 -0.44 0.93 -4.64
N TYR A 231 -0.42 0.90 -3.31
CA TYR A 231 -1.28 1.76 -2.49
C TYR A 231 -0.51 3.00 -1.98
N VAL A 232 -1.22 4.11 -1.84
CA VAL A 232 -0.70 5.34 -1.21
C VAL A 232 -1.52 5.57 0.05
N GLU A 233 -0.85 5.72 1.18
CA GLU A 233 -1.47 5.86 2.49
C GLU A 233 -1.24 7.26 3.04
N ALA A 234 -2.28 7.91 3.58
CA ALA A 234 -2.17 9.11 4.40
C ALA A 234 -2.17 8.69 5.89
N ARG A 235 -0.98 8.40 6.41
CA ARG A 235 -0.75 7.89 7.76
C ARG A 235 -0.78 9.05 8.77
N ILE A 236 -1.73 9.00 9.69
CA ILE A 236 -1.87 9.98 10.78
C ILE A 236 -1.03 9.56 11.99
N VAL A 237 -0.29 10.50 12.56
CA VAL A 237 0.53 10.34 13.77
C VAL A 237 0.04 11.32 14.84
N ILE A 238 -0.27 10.79 16.03
CA ILE A 238 -0.69 11.57 17.21
C ILE A 238 0.26 11.29 18.36
N ASP A 239 0.83 12.34 18.96
CA ASP A 239 1.80 12.23 20.06
C ASP A 239 2.95 11.26 19.72
N GLY A 240 3.42 11.32 18.47
CA GLY A 240 4.44 10.44 17.91
C GLY A 240 3.97 9.00 17.63
N MET A 241 2.71 8.62 17.90
CA MET A 241 2.18 7.28 17.65
C MET A 241 1.40 7.21 16.34
N PRO A 242 1.71 6.29 15.41
CA PRO A 242 0.93 6.15 14.19
C PRO A 242 -0.41 5.48 14.48
N VAL A 243 -1.48 6.21 14.26
CA VAL A 243 -2.84 5.91 14.74
C VAL A 243 -3.36 4.62 14.14
N VAL A 244 -3.34 4.49 12.81
CA VAL A 244 -3.86 3.30 12.12
C VAL A 244 -3.04 2.07 12.48
N ALA A 245 -1.71 2.18 12.44
CA ALA A 245 -0.82 1.06 12.78
C ALA A 245 -0.98 0.57 14.23
N ALA A 246 -1.36 1.44 15.16
CA ALA A 246 -1.56 1.09 16.57
C ALA A 246 -2.96 0.53 16.87
N LEU A 247 -3.97 0.90 16.08
CA LEU A 247 -5.39 0.68 16.43
C LEU A 247 -6.14 -0.20 15.43
N PHE A 248 -5.61 -0.38 14.22
CA PHE A 248 -6.32 -1.02 13.12
C PHE A 248 -5.35 -1.90 12.33
N ASP A 249 -5.23 -3.15 12.75
CA ASP A 249 -4.28 -4.10 12.18
C ASP A 249 -4.81 -4.88 10.97
N ILE A 250 -6.07 -4.67 10.57
CA ILE A 250 -6.76 -5.39 9.48
C ILE A 250 -6.77 -4.65 8.14
N GLY A 251 -6.05 -3.54 8.00
CA GLY A 251 -6.11 -2.76 6.76
C GLY A 251 -5.21 -1.54 6.73
N PRO A 252 -4.99 -0.96 5.54
CA PRO A 252 -4.16 0.24 5.38
C PRO A 252 -4.86 1.50 5.88
N ALA A 253 -4.07 2.55 6.10
CA ALA A 253 -4.62 3.89 6.27
C ALA A 253 -5.29 4.35 4.96
N GLU A 254 -6.26 5.24 5.10
CA GLU A 254 -6.98 5.82 3.97
C GLU A 254 -6.02 6.55 3.02
N SER A 255 -6.35 6.55 1.73
CA SER A 255 -5.58 7.25 0.71
C SER A 255 -5.67 8.79 0.86
N PRO A 256 -4.68 9.56 0.35
CA PRO A 256 -4.71 11.02 0.46
C PRO A 256 -5.92 11.67 -0.23
N GLY A 257 -6.49 11.05 -1.28
CA GLY A 257 -7.62 11.62 -2.02
C GLY A 257 -8.85 11.90 -1.14
N PRO A 258 -9.44 10.88 -0.49
CA PRO A 258 -10.57 11.07 0.42
C PRO A 258 -10.24 11.99 1.62
N LEU A 259 -9.03 11.94 2.18
CA LEU A 259 -8.71 12.70 3.39
C LEU A 259 -8.31 14.17 3.13
N LEU A 260 -7.39 14.38 2.18
CA LEU A 260 -6.74 15.66 1.90
C LEU A 260 -7.41 16.40 0.76
N ASP A 261 -7.58 15.77 -0.41
CA ASP A 261 -8.12 16.47 -1.60
C ASP A 261 -9.57 16.94 -1.39
N THR A 262 -10.34 16.26 -0.54
CA THR A 262 -11.72 16.66 -0.22
C THR A 262 -11.83 17.50 1.06
N GLY A 263 -10.71 17.79 1.73
CA GLY A 263 -10.65 18.60 2.95
C GLY A 263 -11.37 17.97 4.14
N ARG A 264 -11.48 16.64 4.20
CA ARG A 264 -12.20 15.91 5.27
C ARG A 264 -11.54 16.09 6.63
N LEU A 265 -10.22 16.29 6.66
CA LEU A 265 -9.49 16.57 7.89
C LEU A 265 -9.63 18.02 8.37
N ARG A 266 -10.16 18.95 7.58
CA ARG A 266 -10.36 20.35 8.02
C ARG A 266 -11.44 20.42 9.10
N ALA A 267 -11.04 20.83 10.29
CA ALA A 267 -11.94 21.01 11.43
C ALA A 267 -12.82 22.24 11.22
N VAL A 268 -14.13 22.06 11.34
CA VAL A 268 -15.14 23.12 11.29
C VAL A 268 -16.08 22.98 12.49
N ASP A 269 -16.93 23.98 12.71
CA ASP A 269 -17.84 24.00 13.87
C ASP A 269 -18.85 22.83 13.83
N GLU A 270 -19.25 22.39 12.63
CA GLU A 270 -20.06 21.18 12.45
C GLU A 270 -19.20 19.92 12.62
N PRO A 271 -19.53 19.01 13.55
CA PRO A 271 -18.81 17.75 13.72
C PRO A 271 -18.86 16.88 12.46
N LYS A 272 -17.72 16.31 12.08
CA LYS A 272 -17.63 15.42 10.91
C LYS A 272 -17.06 14.07 11.33
N THR A 273 -17.77 13.01 11.01
CA THR A 273 -17.22 11.65 11.06
C THR A 273 -16.35 11.41 9.83
N VAL A 274 -15.11 10.99 10.06
CA VAL A 274 -14.08 10.77 9.04
C VAL A 274 -13.55 9.35 9.17
N ARG A 275 -13.54 8.63 8.05
CA ARG A 275 -12.90 7.32 7.93
C ARG A 275 -11.42 7.51 7.66
N ILE A 276 -10.56 6.94 8.50
CA ILE A 276 -9.10 7.09 8.41
C ILE A 276 -8.39 5.78 8.05
N ALA A 277 -9.11 4.65 8.03
CA ALA A 277 -8.61 3.37 7.54
C ALA A 277 -9.76 2.49 7.04
N GLU A 278 -9.46 1.59 6.11
CA GLU A 278 -10.39 0.55 5.63
C GLU A 278 -9.78 -0.82 5.83
N ALA A 279 -10.58 -1.80 6.24
CA ALA A 279 -10.13 -3.18 6.23
C ALA A 279 -9.75 -3.63 4.81
N TYR A 280 -8.70 -4.46 4.70
CA TYR A 280 -8.23 -4.99 3.41
C TYR A 280 -9.34 -5.74 2.62
N CYS A 281 -10.31 -6.30 3.35
CA CYS A 281 -11.44 -7.06 2.84
C CYS A 281 -12.58 -6.18 2.27
N THR A 282 -12.56 -4.87 2.51
CA THR A 282 -13.63 -3.86 2.37
C THR A 282 -14.42 -3.58 3.64
N GLU A 283 -14.97 -2.36 3.73
CA GLU A 283 -15.85 -1.91 4.83
C GLU A 283 -17.07 -2.84 5.02
N GLY A 284 -17.66 -3.34 3.93
CA GLY A 284 -18.83 -4.22 4.00
C GLY A 284 -18.57 -5.56 4.68
N CYS A 285 -17.31 -6.01 4.72
CA CYS A 285 -16.92 -7.27 5.36
C CYS A 285 -16.37 -7.05 6.78
N CYS A 286 -15.42 -6.13 6.95
CA CYS A 286 -14.73 -5.93 8.24
C CYS A 286 -14.68 -4.47 8.71
N SER A 287 -15.52 -3.57 8.18
CA SER A 287 -15.62 -2.13 8.51
C SER A 287 -14.29 -1.35 8.32
N GLY A 288 -14.23 -0.14 8.90
CA GLY A 288 -13.08 0.76 8.89
C GLY A 288 -12.79 1.34 10.27
N LEU A 289 -11.80 2.22 10.36
CA LEU A 289 -11.53 3.04 11.54
C LEU A 289 -12.06 4.46 11.29
N TYR A 290 -12.87 4.96 12.21
CA TYR A 290 -13.49 6.28 12.12
C TYR A 290 -13.23 7.11 13.36
N VAL A 291 -13.28 8.42 13.16
CA VAL A 291 -13.19 9.43 14.22
C VAL A 291 -14.11 10.61 13.90
N THR A 292 -14.65 11.25 14.92
CA THR A 292 -15.37 12.51 14.78
C THR A 292 -14.45 13.69 15.07
N ILE A 293 -14.33 14.59 14.11
CA ILE A 293 -13.51 15.82 14.17
C ILE A 293 -14.44 17.02 14.35
N VAL A 294 -14.18 17.84 15.38
CA VAL A 294 -14.95 19.06 15.64
C VAL A 294 -14.04 20.21 16.06
N ARG A 295 -14.37 21.43 15.61
CA ARG A 295 -13.77 22.68 16.09
C ARG A 295 -14.46 23.11 17.38
N GLU A 296 -13.71 23.22 18.47
CA GLU A 296 -14.18 23.75 19.76
C GLU A 296 -13.35 25.01 20.11
N GLY A 297 -13.70 26.14 19.49
CA GLY A 297 -13.02 27.41 19.72
C GLY A 297 -11.56 27.38 19.26
N ARG A 298 -10.62 27.35 20.22
CA ARG A 298 -9.17 27.28 19.96
C ARG A 298 -8.64 25.86 19.90
N GLU A 299 -9.50 24.86 20.04
CA GLU A 299 -9.11 23.46 20.00
C GLU A 299 -9.78 22.74 18.83
N VAL A 300 -9.09 21.72 18.33
CA VAL A 300 -9.69 20.68 17.48
C VAL A 300 -9.76 19.41 18.31
N VAL A 301 -10.94 18.81 18.35
CA VAL A 301 -11.22 17.62 19.15
C VAL A 301 -11.49 16.44 18.25
N TRP A 302 -10.76 15.36 18.49
CA TRP A 302 -10.98 14.05 17.88
C TRP A 302 -11.61 13.13 18.93
N LYS A 303 -12.87 12.74 18.71
CA LYS A 303 -13.69 11.96 19.65
C LYS A 303 -14.56 10.94 18.93
N ASP A 304 -15.34 10.19 19.70
CA ASP A 304 -16.30 9.19 19.21
C ASP A 304 -15.65 8.20 18.22
N TRP A 305 -14.44 7.74 18.57
CA TRP A 305 -13.72 6.75 17.79
C TRP A 305 -14.51 5.45 17.71
N HIS A 306 -14.59 4.86 16.52
CA HIS A 306 -15.22 3.56 16.37
C HIS A 306 -14.56 2.71 15.29
N SER A 307 -14.52 1.41 15.55
CA SER A 307 -14.10 0.35 14.63
C SER A 307 -14.85 -0.93 14.95
N SER A 308 -14.94 -1.83 13.98
CA SER A 308 -15.38 -3.22 14.17
C SER A 308 -14.34 -4.09 14.88
N VAL A 309 -13.08 -3.65 14.92
CA VAL A 309 -11.98 -4.40 15.53
C VAL A 309 -12.14 -4.37 17.05
N PRO A 310 -12.09 -5.53 17.75
CA PRO A 310 -12.17 -5.56 19.20
C PRO A 310 -11.01 -4.80 19.85
N GLY A 311 -11.33 -3.89 20.77
CA GLY A 311 -10.36 -3.09 21.51
C GLY A 311 -11.03 -1.90 22.18
N ASP A 312 -10.34 -1.27 23.14
CA ASP A 312 -10.81 -0.02 23.70
C ASP A 312 -10.60 1.10 22.66
N PRO A 313 -11.63 1.88 22.33
CA PRO A 313 -11.45 3.02 21.44
C PRO A 313 -10.48 4.02 22.08
N PRO A 314 -9.69 4.74 21.27
CA PRO A 314 -8.86 5.82 21.78
C PRO A 314 -9.67 6.80 22.61
N GLN A 315 -9.01 7.40 23.60
CA GLN A 315 -9.59 8.52 24.31
C GLN A 315 -9.75 9.72 23.39
N GLU A 316 -10.60 10.65 23.81
CA GLU A 316 -10.68 11.96 23.17
C GLU A 316 -9.29 12.63 23.18
N VAL A 317 -8.90 13.17 22.03
CA VAL A 317 -7.65 13.93 21.87
C VAL A 317 -7.97 15.35 21.44
N ARG A 318 -7.25 16.31 22.03
CA ARG A 318 -7.40 17.75 21.78
C ARG A 318 -6.10 18.34 21.26
N PHE A 319 -6.21 19.14 20.22
CA PHE A 319 -5.08 19.82 19.56
C PHE A 319 -5.29 21.34 19.62
N ASP A 320 -4.21 22.11 19.65
CA ASP A 320 -4.32 23.53 19.33
C ASP A 320 -4.79 23.67 17.88
N ALA A 321 -5.82 24.49 17.67
CA ALA A 321 -6.47 24.64 16.38
C ALA A 321 -5.54 25.23 15.31
N ALA A 322 -4.64 26.15 15.67
CA ALA A 322 -3.74 26.76 14.71
C ALA A 322 -2.65 25.78 14.26
N GLU A 323 -2.08 25.00 15.20
CA GLU A 323 -1.11 23.95 14.87
C GLU A 323 -1.73 22.85 13.99
N TYR A 324 -2.96 22.42 14.33
CA TYR A 324 -3.71 21.44 13.54
C TYR A 324 -3.99 21.94 12.12
N ASP A 325 -4.52 23.16 11.98
CA ASP A 325 -4.85 23.74 10.68
C ASP A 325 -3.59 23.93 9.82
N GLN A 326 -2.46 24.31 10.42
CA GLN A 326 -1.18 24.46 9.73
C GLN A 326 -0.69 23.12 9.18
N GLU A 327 -0.77 22.05 9.97
CA GLU A 327 -0.35 20.72 9.53
C GLU A 327 -1.26 20.16 8.44
N VAL A 328 -2.59 20.32 8.56
CA VAL A 328 -3.54 19.93 7.50
C VAL A 328 -3.25 20.69 6.21
N ALA A 329 -3.07 22.01 6.28
CA ALA A 329 -2.75 22.82 5.11
C ALA A 329 -1.40 22.45 4.48
N ARG A 330 -0.38 22.13 5.30
CA ARG A 330 0.91 21.64 4.81
C ARG A 330 0.74 20.30 4.10
N ALA A 331 0.00 19.36 4.66
CA ALA A 331 -0.24 18.05 4.08
C ALA A 331 -1.02 18.13 2.76
N GLU A 332 -2.04 19.00 2.68
CA GLU A 332 -2.80 19.26 1.46
C GLU A 332 -1.95 19.87 0.33
N GLN A 333 -0.88 20.59 0.67
CA GLN A 333 0.04 21.23 -0.27
C GLN A 333 1.29 20.37 -0.60
N ASP A 334 1.52 19.29 0.16
CA ASP A 334 2.64 18.39 -0.07
C ASP A 334 2.33 17.42 -1.21
N HIS A 335 2.78 17.77 -2.40
CA HIS A 335 2.74 16.93 -3.60
C HIS A 335 4.11 16.31 -3.92
N SER A 336 5.08 16.35 -3.00
CA SER A 336 6.44 15.84 -3.24
C SER A 336 6.53 14.32 -3.42
N TRP A 337 5.47 13.61 -3.03
CA TRP A 337 5.32 12.16 -3.17
C TRP A 337 4.73 11.73 -4.52
N GLU A 338 4.18 12.67 -5.28
CA GLU A 338 3.54 12.38 -6.56
C GLU A 338 4.58 12.13 -7.65
N TRP A 339 4.32 11.12 -8.48
CA TRP A 339 4.94 10.99 -9.80
C TRP A 339 4.05 11.63 -10.86
N PRO A 340 4.55 11.89 -12.07
CA PRO A 340 3.84 12.69 -13.08
C PRO A 340 2.40 12.22 -13.35
N ASP A 341 2.19 10.91 -13.48
CA ASP A 341 0.87 10.34 -13.77
C ASP A 341 -0.11 10.55 -12.60
N MET A 342 0.38 10.47 -11.35
CA MET A 342 -0.43 10.76 -10.16
C MET A 342 -0.82 12.25 -10.10
N THR A 343 0.10 13.15 -10.46
CA THR A 343 -0.22 14.59 -10.56
C THR A 343 -1.29 14.85 -11.61
N VAL A 344 -1.23 14.20 -12.78
CA VAL A 344 -2.29 14.29 -13.81
C VAL A 344 -3.62 13.81 -13.24
N ALA A 345 -3.65 12.63 -12.62
CA ALA A 345 -4.86 12.05 -12.06
C ALA A 345 -5.51 12.96 -10.99
N ARG A 346 -4.69 13.51 -10.08
CA ARG A 346 -5.16 14.47 -9.07
C ARG A 346 -5.73 15.73 -9.69
N LEU A 347 -5.05 16.34 -10.67
CA LEU A 347 -5.52 17.57 -11.34
C LEU A 347 -6.81 17.33 -12.13
N VAL A 348 -6.96 16.16 -12.76
CA VAL A 348 -8.23 15.75 -13.40
C VAL A 348 -9.33 15.62 -12.34
N ALA A 349 -9.07 14.91 -11.24
CA ALA A 349 -10.03 14.75 -10.15
C ALA A 349 -10.47 16.10 -9.56
N GLU A 350 -9.53 16.99 -9.29
CA GLU A 350 -9.78 18.34 -8.75
C GLU A 350 -10.73 19.13 -9.67
N ARG A 351 -10.47 19.14 -10.98
CA ARG A 351 -11.29 19.84 -11.96
C ARG A 351 -12.68 19.24 -12.11
N LEU A 352 -12.80 17.91 -12.09
CA LEU A 352 -14.10 17.23 -12.15
C LEU A 352 -14.94 17.42 -10.88
N ARG A 353 -14.31 17.52 -9.71
CA ARG A 353 -15.00 17.89 -8.46
C ARG A 353 -15.43 19.36 -8.45
N ALA A 354 -14.60 20.25 -8.98
CA ALA A 354 -14.89 21.67 -9.05
C ALA A 354 -16.02 22.01 -10.04
N ASP A 355 -16.19 21.21 -11.10
CA ASP A 355 -17.25 21.39 -12.08
C ASP A 355 -17.96 20.07 -12.42
N ALA A 356 -18.99 19.76 -11.63
CA ALA A 356 -19.83 18.58 -11.83
C ALA A 356 -20.58 18.57 -13.18
N THR A 357 -20.68 19.71 -13.88
CA THR A 357 -21.40 19.79 -15.16
C THR A 357 -20.67 19.07 -16.30
N ILE A 358 -19.34 18.90 -16.18
CA ILE A 358 -18.51 18.21 -17.17
C ILE A 358 -18.99 16.78 -17.41
N LEU A 359 -19.24 16.02 -16.33
CA LEU A 359 -19.80 14.66 -16.42
C LEU A 359 -21.33 14.66 -16.33
N GLY A 360 -21.92 15.60 -15.59
CA GLY A 360 -23.36 15.69 -15.39
C GLY A 360 -24.14 15.87 -16.70
N ARG A 361 -23.56 16.53 -17.71
CA ARG A 361 -24.16 16.63 -19.05
C ARG A 361 -24.38 15.29 -19.75
N TRP A 362 -23.66 14.25 -19.31
CA TRP A 362 -23.76 12.88 -19.79
C TRP A 362 -24.50 11.95 -18.81
N ASP A 363 -25.16 12.53 -17.79
CA ASP A 363 -25.77 11.85 -16.64
C ASP A 363 -24.78 10.93 -15.92
N CYS A 364 -23.52 11.37 -15.80
CA CYS A 364 -22.46 10.64 -15.10
C CYS A 364 -22.03 11.39 -13.84
N ALA A 365 -21.79 10.68 -12.75
CA ALA A 365 -21.22 11.21 -11.50
C ALA A 365 -19.75 10.80 -11.40
N PHE A 366 -18.88 11.75 -11.05
CA PHE A 366 -17.46 11.46 -10.81
C PHE A 366 -17.30 10.46 -9.65
N GLY A 367 -16.50 9.42 -9.86
CA GLY A 367 -16.06 8.50 -8.82
C GLY A 367 -14.72 8.94 -8.26
N TRP A 368 -13.64 8.36 -8.78
CA TRP A 368 -12.26 8.68 -8.42
C TRP A 368 -11.35 8.73 -9.64
N CYS A 369 -10.21 9.42 -9.52
CA CYS A 369 -9.13 9.35 -10.50
C CYS A 369 -7.81 9.10 -9.77
N THR A 370 -7.02 8.14 -10.24
CA THR A 370 -5.73 7.77 -9.64
C THR A 370 -4.74 7.32 -10.71
N ALA A 371 -3.46 7.29 -10.38
CA ALA A 371 -2.46 6.56 -11.14
C ALA A 371 -1.85 5.51 -10.22
N TRP A 372 -1.55 4.33 -10.74
CA TRP A 372 -0.83 3.31 -9.99
C TRP A 372 0.65 3.42 -10.33
N LEU A 373 1.51 3.32 -9.31
CA LEU A 373 2.93 3.55 -9.52
C LEU A 373 3.56 2.45 -10.41
N ALA A 374 2.96 1.25 -10.41
CA ALA A 374 3.29 0.14 -11.29
C ALA A 374 2.80 0.31 -12.73
N ASP A 375 1.78 1.15 -12.95
CA ASP A 375 1.25 1.43 -14.30
C ASP A 375 2.07 2.58 -14.91
N VAL A 376 2.78 2.25 -16.00
CA VAL A 376 3.60 3.24 -16.70
C VAL A 376 2.73 4.04 -17.65
N ASP A 377 2.84 5.36 -17.52
CA ASP A 377 2.24 6.36 -18.37
C ASP A 377 0.70 6.23 -18.46
N MET A 378 0.08 5.99 -17.32
CA MET A 378 -1.34 5.68 -17.24
C MET A 378 -2.01 6.26 -15.98
N ALA A 379 -3.16 6.88 -16.17
CA ALA A 379 -4.11 7.21 -15.12
C ALA A 379 -5.44 6.49 -15.34
N ARG A 380 -6.21 6.34 -14.28
CA ARG A 380 -7.48 5.61 -14.24
C ARG A 380 -8.55 6.52 -13.69
N LEU A 381 -9.67 6.64 -14.37
CA LEU A 381 -10.82 7.43 -13.95
C LEU A 381 -12.05 6.52 -13.82
N THR A 382 -12.79 6.64 -12.74
CA THR A 382 -14.11 6.02 -12.60
C THR A 382 -15.21 7.06 -12.54
N PHE A 383 -16.38 6.66 -13.03
CA PHE A 383 -17.61 7.44 -12.92
C PHE A 383 -18.83 6.50 -12.94
N ASP A 384 -19.88 6.91 -12.24
CA ASP A 384 -21.13 6.15 -12.10
C ASP A 384 -22.21 6.71 -13.02
N TYR A 385 -23.06 5.84 -13.57
CA TYR A 385 -24.24 6.20 -14.35
C TYR A 385 -25.46 5.41 -13.85
N PRO A 386 -26.63 6.04 -13.68
CA PRO A 386 -26.88 7.48 -13.81
C PRO A 386 -26.29 8.28 -12.62
N ALA A 387 -26.09 9.58 -12.81
CA ALA A 387 -25.51 10.45 -11.78
C ALA A 387 -26.44 10.61 -10.56
N GLY A 388 -27.74 10.59 -10.80
CA GLY A 388 -28.80 10.81 -9.82
C GLY A 388 -29.16 9.57 -8.99
N ARG A 389 -28.25 8.62 -8.78
CA ARG A 389 -28.50 7.45 -7.92
C ARG A 389 -28.78 7.91 -6.48
N LEU A 390 -29.98 7.63 -5.97
CA LEU A 390 -30.42 8.07 -4.63
C LEU A 390 -30.38 6.92 -3.62
N ALA A 391 -30.58 5.69 -4.07
CA ALA A 391 -30.58 4.49 -3.23
C ALA A 391 -29.58 3.42 -3.70
N LEU A 392 -29.11 2.58 -2.77
CA LEU A 392 -28.27 1.42 -3.07
C LEU A 392 -28.95 0.42 -4.02
N GLU A 393 -30.28 0.39 -4.04
CA GLU A 393 -31.08 -0.51 -4.88
C GLU A 393 -31.32 0.02 -6.30
N ASP A 394 -31.02 1.30 -6.54
CA ASP A 394 -31.16 1.90 -7.86
C ASP A 394 -30.19 1.24 -8.85
N LEU A 395 -30.68 0.98 -10.07
CA LEU A 395 -29.88 0.43 -11.15
C LEU A 395 -28.77 1.41 -11.51
N SER A 396 -27.52 1.00 -11.31
CA SER A 396 -26.35 1.76 -11.69
C SER A 396 -25.28 0.89 -12.34
N VAL A 397 -24.46 1.54 -13.14
CA VAL A 397 -23.26 0.96 -13.74
C VAL A 397 -22.08 1.88 -13.42
N ARG A 398 -20.94 1.28 -13.07
CA ARG A 398 -19.67 2.01 -12.95
C ARG A 398 -18.83 1.79 -14.19
N PHE A 399 -18.31 2.89 -14.71
CA PHE A 399 -17.37 2.90 -15.81
C PHE A 399 -15.94 3.13 -15.31
N GLY A 400 -14.99 2.50 -15.98
CA GLY A 400 -13.56 2.72 -15.86
C GLY A 400 -12.97 3.22 -17.18
N LEU A 401 -12.32 4.37 -17.15
CA LEU A 401 -11.61 4.97 -18.28
C LEU A 401 -10.11 4.98 -18.02
N MET A 402 -9.37 4.32 -18.91
CA MET A 402 -7.90 4.35 -18.95
C MET A 402 -7.45 5.61 -19.70
N ILE A 403 -6.56 6.38 -19.10
CA ILE A 403 -6.05 7.66 -19.61
C ILE A 403 -4.55 7.49 -19.85
N GLU A 404 -4.15 7.46 -21.11
CA GLU A 404 -2.74 7.44 -21.49
C GLU A 404 -2.11 8.81 -21.18
N THR A 405 -1.03 8.81 -20.41
CA THR A 405 -0.20 9.99 -20.19
C THR A 405 0.97 9.95 -21.18
N ASN A 406 1.49 11.11 -21.56
CA ASN A 406 2.50 11.24 -22.62
C ASN A 406 3.71 12.10 -22.21
N GLY A 407 3.95 12.22 -20.90
CA GLY A 407 5.08 12.98 -20.34
C GLY A 407 5.03 14.50 -20.53
N GLN A 408 3.95 15.05 -21.11
CA GLN A 408 3.70 16.50 -21.13
C GLN A 408 3.55 17.05 -19.69
N PRO A 409 3.71 18.37 -19.49
CA PRO A 409 3.42 18.99 -18.19
C PRO A 409 2.04 18.55 -17.66
N PRO A 410 1.94 18.06 -16.41
CA PRO A 410 0.71 17.49 -15.88
C PRO A 410 -0.52 18.40 -15.96
N ASP A 411 -0.33 19.72 -15.82
CA ASP A 411 -1.38 20.73 -15.87
C ASP A 411 -2.02 20.86 -17.26
N VAL A 412 -1.18 20.80 -18.30
CA VAL A 412 -1.59 20.82 -19.72
C VAL A 412 -2.35 19.55 -20.04
N GLN A 413 -1.79 18.39 -19.69
CA GLN A 413 -2.40 17.10 -20.01
C GLN A 413 -3.75 16.92 -19.30
N ALA A 414 -3.83 17.28 -18.01
CA ALA A 414 -5.09 17.29 -17.29
C ALA A 414 -6.14 18.21 -17.93
N ALA A 415 -5.73 19.29 -18.63
CA ALA A 415 -6.66 20.25 -19.23
C ALA A 415 -7.24 19.68 -20.51
N GLU A 416 -6.40 19.01 -21.29
CA GLU A 416 -6.82 18.28 -22.50
C GLU A 416 -7.77 17.13 -22.16
N ILE A 417 -7.49 16.36 -21.11
CA ILE A 417 -8.35 15.27 -20.64
C ILE A 417 -9.74 15.82 -20.25
N VAL A 418 -9.78 16.85 -19.39
CA VAL A 418 -11.03 17.45 -18.94
C VAL A 418 -11.82 18.05 -20.11
N LYS A 419 -11.14 18.72 -21.04
CA LYS A 419 -11.76 19.23 -22.26
C LYS A 419 -12.36 18.10 -23.10
N SER A 420 -11.66 16.99 -23.28
CA SER A 420 -12.18 15.83 -24.00
C SER A 420 -13.42 15.25 -23.32
N LEU A 421 -13.44 15.13 -21.99
CA LEU A 421 -14.61 14.66 -21.23
C LEU A 421 -15.81 15.61 -21.36
N ALA A 422 -15.55 16.91 -21.51
CA ALA A 422 -16.61 17.90 -21.74
C ALA A 422 -17.17 17.83 -23.17
N GLU A 423 -16.36 17.49 -24.17
CA GLU A 423 -16.73 17.49 -25.60
C GLU A 423 -17.36 16.17 -26.06
N TYR A 424 -16.96 15.04 -25.48
CA TYR A 424 -17.35 13.70 -25.92
C TYR A 424 -17.93 12.86 -24.78
N ASP A 425 -18.93 12.02 -25.08
CA ASP A 425 -19.53 11.12 -24.08
C ASP A 425 -18.49 10.09 -23.60
N PRO A 426 -18.08 10.11 -22.31
CA PRO A 426 -17.05 9.22 -21.80
C PRO A 426 -17.48 7.74 -21.81
N LYS A 427 -18.80 7.45 -21.83
CA LYS A 427 -19.32 6.08 -21.94
C LYS A 427 -18.98 5.45 -23.29
N ALA A 428 -18.66 6.26 -24.31
CA ALA A 428 -18.32 5.77 -25.64
C ALA A 428 -16.95 5.10 -25.71
N THR A 429 -16.05 5.34 -24.74
CA THR A 429 -14.68 4.80 -24.70
C THR A 429 -14.36 4.08 -23.39
N ALA A 430 -15.10 4.34 -22.31
CA ALA A 430 -14.92 3.64 -21.03
C ALA A 430 -15.40 2.18 -21.06
N GLU A 431 -14.82 1.37 -20.18
CA GLU A 431 -15.17 -0.04 -19.94
C GLU A 431 -16.11 -0.15 -18.73
N MET A 432 -16.94 -1.19 -18.69
CA MET A 432 -17.93 -1.38 -17.61
C MET A 432 -17.31 -2.23 -16.50
N ILE A 433 -16.98 -1.62 -15.37
CA ILE A 433 -16.18 -2.27 -14.31
C ILE A 433 -17.01 -2.75 -13.13
N ASP A 434 -18.24 -2.23 -12.99
CA ASP A 434 -19.25 -2.70 -12.06
C ASP A 434 -20.64 -2.52 -12.69
N GLY A 435 -21.54 -3.47 -12.44
CA GLY A 435 -22.79 -3.64 -13.18
C GLY A 435 -22.67 -4.64 -14.33
N GLY A 436 -23.60 -5.60 -14.38
CA GLY A 436 -23.58 -6.68 -15.35
C GLY A 436 -24.32 -6.35 -16.65
N LYS A 437 -24.32 -7.32 -17.57
CA LYS A 437 -25.03 -7.23 -18.86
C LYS A 437 -26.52 -6.92 -18.71
N ASN A 438 -27.14 -7.36 -17.60
CA ASN A 438 -28.56 -7.12 -17.32
C ASN A 438 -28.82 -5.68 -16.92
N GLU A 439 -28.00 -5.13 -16.02
CA GLU A 439 -28.05 -3.74 -15.55
C GLU A 439 -27.81 -2.79 -16.73
N ALA A 440 -26.78 -3.06 -17.54
CA ALA A 440 -26.49 -2.33 -18.77
C ALA A 440 -27.69 -2.31 -19.74
N GLY A 441 -28.30 -3.47 -19.98
CA GLY A 441 -29.46 -3.59 -20.88
C GLY A 441 -30.68 -2.82 -20.38
N LYS A 442 -30.96 -2.85 -19.07
CA LYS A 442 -32.05 -2.08 -18.45
C LYS A 442 -31.83 -0.56 -18.53
N LEU A 443 -30.57 -0.14 -18.56
CA LEU A 443 -30.15 1.26 -18.69
C LEU A 443 -29.96 1.72 -20.15
N GLY A 444 -30.24 0.84 -21.14
CA GLY A 444 -30.08 1.16 -22.56
C GLY A 444 -28.62 1.26 -23.04
N LEU A 445 -27.69 0.69 -22.27
CA LEU A 445 -26.26 0.72 -22.55
C LEU A 445 -25.80 -0.54 -23.29
N ILE A 446 -24.75 -0.39 -24.11
CA ILE A 446 -24.04 -1.53 -24.69
C ILE A 446 -23.06 -2.05 -23.63
N TYR A 447 -23.25 -3.29 -23.19
CA TYR A 447 -22.31 -3.94 -22.27
C TYR A 447 -20.95 -4.12 -22.95
N ARG A 448 -19.89 -3.66 -22.28
CA ARG A 448 -18.51 -3.84 -22.70
C ARG A 448 -17.75 -4.47 -21.55
N GLU A 449 -17.32 -5.70 -21.76
CA GLU A 449 -16.50 -6.41 -20.79
C GLU A 449 -15.16 -5.68 -20.63
N PRO A 450 -14.68 -5.48 -19.39
CA PRO A 450 -13.41 -4.83 -19.15
C PRO A 450 -12.28 -5.73 -19.68
N SER A 451 -11.41 -5.14 -20.50
CA SER A 451 -10.29 -5.80 -21.16
C SER A 451 -8.95 -5.17 -20.81
N ARG A 452 -8.98 -3.90 -20.40
CA ARG A 452 -7.81 -3.08 -20.07
C ARG A 452 -7.82 -2.57 -18.63
N TRP A 453 -8.98 -2.57 -17.97
CA TRP A 453 -9.12 -2.16 -16.58
C TRP A 453 -8.47 -3.13 -15.59
#